data_AF-G1VMP4-F1
#
_entry.id   AF-G1VMP4-F1
#
_cell.length_a   1.000
_cell.length_b   1.000
_cell.length_c   1.000
_cell.angle_alpha   90.00
_cell.angle_beta   90.00
_cell.angle_gamma   90.00
#
_symmetry.space_group_name_H-M   'P 1'
#
loop_
_entity.id
_entity.type
_entity.pdbx_description
1 polymer ?
#
loop_
_entity_poly.entity_id
_entity_poly.type
_entity_poly.pdbx_seq_one_letter_code
_entity_poly.pdbx_strand_id
1 'polypeptide(L)'
;MARPRKDITGKRYGMLRAISPTGEVDKSGNAYWNCECDCGNTIVVSLRNLRNKQTKSCGCLKTINGKKLGAITRNHCVDGSDPYKLYGDKPRKNNKSGYRGVSLNKRTNRYAADITFKGKRHHLGEFDTAEEAHDAYLKAKEELHEPYLKDFLHSNPEEKSKVERIGVIKKPRGTLVYYTPENRYISILELSEITGVSRVNLYSRLNKGYTGEELWSTKRLTGKGKCTICVDYYGDQVTIPELSSITGISDATLRYRYDKGYRGEELWTGKIQHYQRKKAISQKAKIYVEYDGEKVSLYELSKKIGIDYGFLWKRYSKGVRGSQLFQESMKKEILVDYEGEKINLKELSSRTGIGYTTLHRRYRSGDCGKELWRNLQSEKEIDYQGKIVTLNELSKITNISYDTLLHRYSSGDRGEDLWRPIYKRRKKK
;
A
#
# COMPACT_ATOMS: atom_id res chain seq x y z
N MET A 1 -28.27 -26.89 36.06
CA MET A 1 -29.01 -25.61 36.02
C MET A 1 -29.05 -25.10 34.58
N ALA A 2 -30.24 -24.88 34.01
CA ALA A 2 -30.37 -24.34 32.66
C ALA A 2 -29.76 -22.92 32.61
N ARG A 3 -28.87 -22.66 31.65
CA ARG A 3 -28.29 -21.32 31.46
C ARG A 3 -29.41 -20.29 31.21
N PRO A 4 -29.40 -19.12 31.88
CA PRO A 4 -30.43 -18.11 31.67
C PRO A 4 -30.47 -17.68 30.20
N ARG A 5 -31.66 -17.66 29.61
CA ARG A 5 -31.87 -17.26 28.22
C ARG A 5 -31.50 -15.78 28.08
N LYS A 6 -30.58 -15.48 27.17
CA LYS A 6 -30.09 -14.12 26.95
C LYS A 6 -31.17 -13.27 26.26
N ASP A 7 -31.69 -12.29 26.97
CA ASP A 7 -32.62 -11.31 26.40
C ASP A 7 -31.89 -10.34 25.45
N ILE A 8 -32.44 -10.22 24.25
CA ILE A 8 -31.94 -9.34 23.19
C ILE A 8 -32.99 -8.36 22.70
N THR A 9 -34.10 -8.21 23.42
CA THR A 9 -35.14 -7.20 23.14
C THR A 9 -34.54 -5.83 22.92
N GLY A 10 -34.97 -5.14 21.87
CA GLY A 10 -34.49 -3.82 21.47
C GLY A 10 -33.12 -3.80 20.76
N LYS A 11 -32.36 -4.91 20.76
CA LYS A 11 -31.04 -4.95 20.11
C LYS A 11 -31.17 -5.02 18.58
N ARG A 12 -30.21 -4.36 17.91
CA ARG A 12 -30.12 -4.32 16.45
C ARG A 12 -29.07 -5.27 15.89
N TYR A 13 -29.42 -5.90 14.77
CA TYR A 13 -28.59 -6.84 14.02
C TYR A 13 -28.70 -6.53 12.52
N GLY A 14 -27.87 -5.59 12.04
CA GLY A 14 -28.05 -5.02 10.70
C GLY A 14 -29.30 -4.15 10.65
N MET A 15 -30.21 -4.44 9.72
CA MET A 15 -31.49 -3.75 9.57
C MET A 15 -32.62 -4.36 10.42
N LEU A 16 -32.31 -5.32 11.29
CA LEU A 16 -33.28 -6.03 12.13
C LEU A 16 -33.20 -5.55 13.57
N ARG A 17 -34.34 -5.22 14.18
CA ARG A 17 -34.51 -4.93 15.59
C ARG A 17 -35.29 -6.07 16.23
N ALA A 18 -34.74 -6.70 17.25
CA ALA A 18 -35.44 -7.77 17.99
C ALA A 18 -36.56 -7.17 18.84
N ILE A 19 -37.78 -7.66 18.67
CA ILE A 19 -38.99 -7.19 19.38
C ILE A 19 -39.29 -8.13 20.55
N SER A 20 -39.44 -9.42 20.29
CA SER A 20 -39.85 -10.40 21.30
C SER A 20 -39.37 -11.81 20.95
N PRO A 21 -39.12 -12.67 21.95
CA PRO A 21 -38.88 -14.09 21.72
C PRO A 21 -40.18 -14.79 21.31
N THR A 22 -40.12 -15.76 20.41
CA THR A 22 -41.29 -16.55 19.99
C THR A 22 -41.65 -17.67 20.96
N GLY A 23 -40.78 -17.96 21.93
CA GLY A 23 -40.90 -19.11 22.83
C GLY A 23 -40.30 -20.40 22.28
N GLU A 24 -40.12 -20.49 20.95
CA GLU A 24 -39.53 -21.64 20.27
C GLU A 24 -38.00 -21.62 20.34
N VAL A 25 -37.39 -22.82 20.36
CA VAL A 25 -35.93 -23.00 20.36
C VAL A 25 -35.52 -24.02 19.30
N ASP A 26 -34.34 -23.84 18.72
CA ASP A 26 -33.74 -24.85 17.85
C ASP A 26 -33.22 -26.06 18.65
N LYS A 27 -32.84 -27.12 17.92
CA LYS A 27 -32.24 -28.35 18.50
C LYS A 27 -30.96 -28.09 19.31
N SER A 28 -30.36 -26.91 19.18
CA SER A 28 -29.15 -26.48 19.88
C SER A 28 -29.44 -25.49 21.02
N GLY A 29 -30.72 -25.26 21.34
CA GLY A 29 -31.17 -24.38 22.43
C GLY A 29 -31.17 -22.87 22.11
N ASN A 30 -31.03 -22.46 20.85
CA ASN A 30 -31.12 -21.05 20.46
C ASN A 30 -32.59 -20.64 20.27
N ALA A 31 -32.99 -19.58 20.97
CA ALA A 31 -34.33 -19.02 20.84
C ALA A 31 -34.55 -18.36 19.47
N TYR A 32 -35.78 -18.47 18.96
CA TYR A 32 -36.28 -17.70 17.83
C TYR A 32 -36.85 -16.37 18.32
N TRP A 33 -36.65 -15.33 17.50
CA TRP A 33 -37.01 -13.95 17.81
C TRP A 33 -37.80 -13.32 16.67
N ASN A 34 -38.91 -12.68 17.02
CA ASN A 34 -39.63 -11.75 16.17
C ASN A 34 -38.76 -10.51 16.00
N CYS A 35 -38.36 -10.23 14.77
CA CYS A 35 -37.55 -9.07 14.44
C CYS A 35 -38.30 -8.17 13.47
N GLU A 36 -38.33 -6.88 13.76
CA GLU A 36 -38.79 -5.85 12.84
C GLU A 36 -37.63 -5.40 11.98
N CYS A 37 -37.82 -5.36 10.66
CA CYS A 37 -36.83 -4.82 9.77
C CYS A 37 -37.10 -3.34 9.49
N ASP A 38 -36.05 -2.55 9.26
CA ASP A 38 -36.17 -1.15 8.81
C ASP A 38 -36.98 -1.00 7.49
N CYS A 39 -37.21 -2.12 6.78
CA CYS A 39 -38.08 -2.19 5.61
C CYS A 39 -39.60 -2.15 5.94
N GLY A 40 -39.97 -2.19 7.22
CA GLY A 40 -41.35 -2.30 7.71
C GLY A 40 -41.86 -3.74 7.87
N ASN A 41 -41.18 -4.75 7.30
CA ASN A 41 -41.58 -6.15 7.45
C ASN A 41 -41.00 -6.78 8.70
N THR A 42 -41.74 -7.70 9.30
CA THR A 42 -41.30 -8.54 10.41
C THR A 42 -40.84 -9.91 9.92
N ILE A 43 -39.80 -10.47 10.54
CA ILE A 43 -39.32 -11.83 10.27
C ILE A 43 -38.96 -12.55 11.57
N VAL A 44 -39.09 -13.88 11.57
CA VAL A 44 -38.65 -14.73 12.68
C VAL A 44 -37.24 -15.26 12.40
N VAL A 45 -36.31 -15.04 13.33
CA VAL A 45 -34.89 -15.42 13.16
C VAL A 45 -34.33 -16.05 14.43
N SER A 46 -33.52 -17.10 14.29
CA SER A 46 -32.80 -17.68 15.42
C SER A 46 -31.71 -16.73 15.96
N LEU A 47 -31.52 -16.75 17.28
CA LEU A 47 -30.47 -15.96 17.94
C LEU A 47 -29.07 -16.25 17.38
N ARG A 48 -28.82 -17.51 16.97
CA ARG A 48 -27.57 -17.92 16.32
C ARG A 48 -27.31 -17.13 15.03
N ASN A 49 -28.32 -17.01 14.17
CA ASN A 49 -28.17 -16.35 12.87
C ASN A 49 -28.04 -14.83 13.02
N LEU A 50 -28.71 -14.24 14.02
CA LEU A 50 -28.53 -12.83 14.40
C LEU A 50 -27.10 -12.56 14.91
N ARG A 51 -26.60 -13.37 15.85
CA ARG A 51 -25.24 -13.22 16.41
C ARG A 51 -24.13 -13.42 15.37
N ASN A 52 -24.29 -14.42 14.51
CA ASN A 52 -23.32 -14.73 13.45
C ASN A 52 -23.48 -13.82 12.23
N LYS A 53 -24.39 -12.83 12.28
CA LYS A 53 -24.66 -11.87 11.20
C LYS A 53 -25.03 -12.54 9.86
N GLN A 54 -25.62 -13.75 9.92
CA GLN A 54 -26.09 -14.46 8.73
C GLN A 54 -27.39 -13.85 8.19
N THR A 55 -28.27 -13.39 9.09
CA THR A 55 -29.51 -12.69 8.75
C THR A 55 -29.41 -11.23 9.18
N LYS A 56 -29.38 -10.32 8.20
CA LYS A 56 -29.19 -8.87 8.43
C LYS A 56 -30.42 -8.02 8.04
N SER A 57 -31.44 -8.62 7.44
CA SER A 57 -32.63 -7.93 6.93
C SER A 57 -33.77 -8.93 6.71
N CYS A 58 -34.98 -8.41 6.45
CA CYS A 58 -36.16 -9.16 5.99
C CYS A 58 -35.97 -9.89 4.64
N GLY A 59 -34.83 -9.68 3.95
CA GLY A 59 -34.59 -10.10 2.58
C GLY A 59 -34.49 -8.91 1.62
N CYS A 60 -35.02 -7.75 2.02
CA CYS A 60 -34.99 -6.50 1.25
C CYS A 60 -33.58 -6.08 0.84
N LEU A 61 -32.57 -6.34 1.67
CA LEU A 61 -31.20 -5.96 1.38
C LEU A 61 -30.67 -6.69 0.13
N LYS A 62 -31.08 -7.95 -0.09
CA LYS A 62 -30.73 -8.68 -1.33
C LYS A 62 -31.40 -8.05 -2.55
N THR A 63 -32.66 -7.66 -2.43
CA THR A 63 -33.41 -6.99 -3.51
C THR A 63 -32.83 -5.63 -3.86
N ILE A 64 -32.51 -4.82 -2.85
CA ILE A 64 -31.88 -3.49 -3.04
C ILE A 64 -30.51 -3.67 -3.71
N ASN A 65 -29.67 -4.58 -3.20
CA ASN A 65 -28.36 -4.84 -3.78
C ASN A 65 -28.48 -5.43 -5.19
N GLY A 66 -29.46 -6.29 -5.46
CA GLY A 66 -29.74 -6.83 -6.79
C GLY A 66 -30.17 -5.75 -7.78
N LYS A 67 -31.06 -4.83 -7.38
CA LYS A 67 -31.47 -3.67 -8.20
C LYS A 67 -30.30 -2.72 -8.48
N LYS A 68 -29.47 -2.42 -7.47
CA LYS A 68 -28.24 -1.61 -7.62
C LYS A 68 -27.24 -2.29 -8.57
N LEU A 69 -26.99 -3.58 -8.38
CA LEU A 69 -26.09 -4.35 -9.25
C LEU A 69 -26.63 -4.44 -10.68
N GLY A 70 -27.94 -4.60 -10.87
CA GLY A 70 -28.59 -4.58 -12.18
C GLY A 70 -28.52 -3.21 -12.87
N ALA A 71 -28.58 -2.11 -12.12
CA ALA A 71 -28.36 -0.76 -12.65
C ALA A 71 -26.89 -0.54 -13.08
N ILE A 72 -25.94 -0.94 -12.23
CA ILE A 72 -24.50 -0.88 -12.57
C ILE A 72 -24.21 -1.75 -13.81
N THR A 73 -24.74 -2.98 -13.85
CA THR A 73 -24.53 -3.88 -14.99
C THR A 73 -25.11 -3.29 -16.28
N ARG A 74 -26.27 -2.63 -16.23
CA ARG A 74 -26.85 -1.94 -17.40
C ARG A 74 -25.99 -0.77 -17.89
N ASN A 75 -25.34 -0.03 -16.99
CA ASN A 75 -24.48 1.09 -17.38
C ASN A 75 -23.21 0.65 -18.11
N HIS A 76 -22.73 -0.59 -17.90
CA HIS A 76 -21.54 -1.13 -18.56
C HIS A 76 -21.86 -2.08 -19.72
N CYS A 77 -23.12 -2.50 -19.87
CA CYS A 77 -23.53 -3.31 -21.00
C CYS A 77 -23.65 -2.43 -22.25
N VAL A 78 -22.86 -2.75 -23.27
CA VAL A 78 -22.99 -2.21 -24.62
C VAL A 78 -23.56 -3.32 -25.49
N ASP A 79 -24.63 -3.02 -26.25
CA ASP A 79 -25.29 -3.98 -27.16
C ASP A 79 -25.62 -5.35 -26.50
N GLY A 80 -26.18 -5.30 -25.29
CA GLY A 80 -26.56 -6.51 -24.54
C GLY A 80 -25.38 -7.37 -24.05
N SER A 81 -24.15 -6.89 -24.19
CA SER A 81 -22.91 -7.56 -23.73
C SER A 81 -22.14 -6.67 -22.78
N ASP A 82 -21.60 -7.24 -21.71
CA ASP A 82 -20.71 -6.52 -20.78
C ASP A 82 -19.25 -6.75 -21.21
N PRO A 83 -18.55 -5.77 -21.82
CA PRO A 83 -17.20 -5.96 -22.36
C PRO A 83 -16.21 -6.51 -21.32
N TYR A 84 -16.29 -6.04 -20.07
CA TYR A 84 -15.43 -6.50 -18.97
C TYR A 84 -15.66 -7.98 -18.63
N LYS A 85 -16.90 -8.47 -18.76
CA LYS A 85 -17.17 -9.90 -18.57
C LYS A 85 -16.63 -10.72 -19.73
N LEU A 86 -16.64 -10.21 -20.96
CA LEU A 86 -16.14 -10.93 -22.14
C LEU A 86 -14.63 -11.20 -22.04
N TYR A 87 -13.85 -10.26 -21.48
CA TYR A 87 -12.40 -10.44 -21.27
C TYR A 87 -12.01 -11.52 -20.28
N GLY A 88 -12.85 -11.82 -19.29
CA GLY A 88 -12.45 -12.73 -18.22
C GLY A 88 -12.29 -14.17 -18.74
N ASP A 89 -11.21 -14.85 -18.40
CA ASP A 89 -11.07 -16.29 -18.73
C ASP A 89 -11.41 -17.22 -17.56
N LYS A 90 -11.64 -16.63 -16.38
CA LYS A 90 -11.89 -17.42 -15.17
C LYS A 90 -13.30 -18.02 -15.19
N PRO A 91 -13.45 -19.33 -14.93
CA PRO A 91 -14.76 -19.92 -14.69
C PRO A 91 -15.38 -19.34 -13.41
N ARG A 92 -16.72 -19.42 -13.31
CA ARG A 92 -17.42 -19.07 -12.07
C ARG A 92 -16.99 -20.01 -10.94
N LYS A 93 -16.94 -19.52 -9.71
CA LYS A 93 -16.49 -20.29 -8.52
C LYS A 93 -17.28 -21.60 -8.31
N ASN A 94 -18.53 -21.64 -8.72
CA ASN A 94 -19.40 -22.82 -8.61
C ASN A 94 -19.37 -23.71 -9.86
N ASN A 95 -18.57 -23.38 -10.88
CA ASN A 95 -18.42 -24.24 -12.04
C ASN A 95 -17.53 -25.44 -11.70
N LYS A 96 -18.07 -26.65 -11.87
CA LYS A 96 -17.38 -27.90 -11.58
C LYS A 96 -16.55 -28.44 -12.73
N SER A 97 -16.75 -27.95 -13.97
CA SER A 97 -15.96 -28.37 -15.13
C SER A 97 -14.52 -27.81 -15.09
N GLY A 98 -14.27 -26.75 -14.33
CA GLY A 98 -12.98 -26.07 -14.29
C GLY A 98 -12.69 -25.16 -15.49
N TYR A 99 -13.54 -25.18 -16.51
CA TYR A 99 -13.38 -24.39 -17.73
C TYR A 99 -14.50 -23.34 -17.87
N ARG A 100 -14.15 -22.17 -18.40
CA ARG A 100 -15.15 -21.11 -18.66
C ARG A 100 -16.01 -21.53 -19.86
N GLY A 101 -17.31 -21.26 -19.77
CA GLY A 101 -18.27 -21.60 -20.84
C GLY A 101 -18.66 -23.08 -20.91
N VAL A 102 -18.01 -23.94 -20.13
CA VAL A 102 -18.27 -25.39 -20.13
C VAL A 102 -19.07 -25.78 -18.91
N SER A 103 -20.14 -26.56 -19.09
CA SER A 103 -20.93 -27.11 -18.00
C SER A 103 -21.22 -28.59 -18.20
N LEU A 104 -21.21 -29.37 -17.12
CA LEU A 104 -21.55 -30.80 -17.19
C LEU A 104 -23.08 -30.95 -17.22
N ASN A 105 -23.60 -31.52 -18.30
CA ASN A 105 -25.00 -31.93 -18.39
C ASN A 105 -25.18 -33.24 -17.63
N LYS A 106 -25.84 -33.19 -16.47
CA LYS A 106 -26.03 -34.37 -15.62
C LYS A 106 -26.92 -35.45 -16.23
N ARG A 107 -27.75 -35.12 -17.22
CA ARG A 107 -28.68 -36.07 -17.85
C ARG A 107 -27.98 -36.91 -18.90
N THR A 108 -27.14 -36.30 -19.72
CA THR A 108 -26.39 -36.98 -20.78
C THR A 108 -25.00 -37.40 -20.32
N ASN A 109 -24.53 -36.88 -19.17
CA ASN A 109 -23.18 -37.00 -18.65
C ASN A 109 -22.09 -36.47 -19.60
N ARG A 110 -22.46 -35.50 -20.45
CA ARG A 110 -21.58 -34.86 -21.44
C ARG A 110 -21.34 -33.39 -21.08
N TYR A 111 -20.22 -32.84 -21.55
CA TYR A 111 -19.84 -31.45 -21.33
C TYR A 111 -20.43 -30.56 -22.42
N ALA A 112 -21.35 -29.69 -22.03
CA ALA A 112 -21.95 -28.69 -22.92
C ALA A 112 -21.07 -27.44 -22.96
N ALA A 113 -20.76 -26.97 -24.16
CA ALA A 113 -20.10 -25.71 -24.41
C ALA A 113 -21.13 -24.65 -24.82
N ASP A 114 -21.15 -23.52 -24.11
CA ASP A 114 -22.08 -22.43 -24.37
C ASP A 114 -21.37 -21.09 -24.30
N ILE A 115 -21.71 -20.20 -25.24
CA ILE A 115 -21.24 -18.82 -25.25
C ILE A 115 -22.45 -17.87 -25.30
N THR A 116 -22.40 -16.80 -24.53
CA THR A 116 -23.43 -15.75 -24.58
C THR A 116 -22.84 -14.51 -25.22
N PHE A 117 -23.52 -13.97 -26.21
CA PHE A 117 -23.11 -12.77 -26.92
C PHE A 117 -24.35 -11.98 -27.34
N LYS A 118 -24.31 -10.65 -27.17
CA LYS A 118 -25.42 -9.73 -27.48
C LYS A 118 -26.78 -10.17 -26.91
N GLY A 119 -26.78 -10.62 -25.65
CA GLY A 119 -27.97 -11.12 -24.95
C GLY A 119 -28.51 -12.47 -25.44
N LYS A 120 -27.89 -13.12 -26.43
CA LYS A 120 -28.29 -14.43 -26.95
C LYS A 120 -27.29 -15.51 -26.51
N ARG A 121 -27.82 -16.68 -26.14
CA ARG A 121 -27.02 -17.86 -25.82
C ARG A 121 -26.87 -18.71 -27.08
N HIS A 122 -25.63 -19.01 -27.44
CA HIS A 122 -25.26 -19.91 -28.52
C HIS A 122 -24.74 -21.22 -27.90
N HIS A 123 -25.44 -22.31 -28.21
CA HIS A 123 -25.00 -23.65 -27.82
C HIS A 123 -24.03 -24.17 -28.89
N LEU A 124 -22.82 -24.53 -28.47
CA LEU A 124 -21.71 -24.89 -29.37
C LEU A 124 -21.60 -26.40 -29.55
N GLY A 125 -22.21 -27.18 -28.66
CA GLY A 125 -22.25 -28.63 -28.70
C GLY A 125 -22.12 -29.29 -27.34
N GLU A 126 -22.30 -30.61 -27.32
CA GLU A 126 -21.99 -31.48 -26.19
C GLU A 126 -20.82 -32.41 -26.58
N PHE A 127 -19.84 -32.52 -25.69
CA PHE A 127 -18.60 -33.26 -25.88
C PHE A 127 -18.38 -34.26 -24.75
N ASP A 128 -17.54 -35.25 -24.98
CA ASP A 128 -17.31 -36.30 -23.98
C ASP A 128 -16.31 -35.86 -22.92
N THR A 129 -15.36 -34.99 -23.30
CA THR A 129 -14.38 -34.39 -22.38
C THR A 129 -14.63 -32.89 -22.16
N ALA A 130 -14.20 -32.40 -21.00
CA ALA A 130 -14.32 -30.98 -20.65
C ALA A 130 -13.36 -30.09 -21.45
N GLU A 131 -12.28 -30.66 -21.96
CA GLU A 131 -11.24 -30.00 -22.76
C GLU A 131 -11.74 -29.74 -24.18
N GLU A 132 -12.32 -30.74 -24.85
CA GLU A 132 -12.95 -30.57 -26.17
C GLU A 132 -14.07 -29.53 -26.14
N ALA A 133 -14.91 -29.55 -25.10
CA ALA A 133 -15.93 -28.53 -24.89
C ALA A 133 -15.32 -27.14 -24.68
N HIS A 134 -14.14 -27.06 -24.04
CA HIS A 134 -13.47 -25.79 -23.84
C HIS A 134 -12.85 -25.26 -25.14
N ASP A 135 -12.29 -26.13 -25.97
CA ASP A 135 -11.73 -25.74 -27.28
C ASP A 135 -12.81 -25.20 -28.21
N ALA A 136 -13.99 -25.85 -28.24
CA ALA A 136 -15.14 -25.33 -28.96
C ALA A 136 -15.57 -23.94 -28.45
N TYR A 137 -15.53 -23.73 -27.14
CA TYR A 137 -15.80 -22.42 -26.54
C TYR A 137 -14.74 -21.37 -26.92
N LEU A 138 -13.46 -21.72 -26.93
CA LEU A 138 -12.38 -20.81 -27.31
C LEU A 138 -12.50 -20.38 -28.77
N LYS A 139 -12.80 -21.32 -29.67
CA LYS A 139 -13.06 -21.01 -31.09
C LYS A 139 -14.22 -20.02 -31.24
N ALA A 140 -15.34 -20.28 -30.57
CA ALA A 140 -16.48 -19.38 -30.63
C ALA A 140 -16.20 -18.00 -29.98
N LYS A 141 -15.33 -17.96 -28.96
CA LYS A 141 -14.89 -16.72 -28.33
C LYS A 141 -14.05 -15.88 -29.31
N GLU A 142 -13.14 -16.52 -30.05
CA GLU A 142 -12.34 -15.87 -31.07
C GLU A 142 -13.20 -15.33 -32.22
N GLU A 143 -14.21 -16.09 -32.66
CA GLU A 143 -15.10 -15.66 -33.74
C GLU A 143 -16.06 -14.54 -33.32
N LEU A 144 -16.62 -14.59 -32.10
CA LEU A 144 -17.69 -13.67 -31.69
C LEU A 144 -17.22 -12.53 -30.78
N HIS A 145 -16.39 -12.82 -29.78
CA HIS A 145 -16.03 -11.84 -28.75
C HIS A 145 -14.82 -10.98 -29.17
N GLU A 146 -13.79 -11.57 -29.79
CA GLU A 146 -12.56 -10.83 -30.13
C GLU A 146 -12.78 -9.66 -31.11
N PRO A 147 -13.53 -9.81 -32.23
CA PRO A 147 -13.81 -8.68 -33.13
C PRO A 147 -14.57 -7.57 -32.42
N TYR A 148 -15.60 -7.93 -31.65
CA TYR A 148 -16.41 -6.99 -30.88
C TYR A 148 -15.58 -6.22 -29.83
N LEU A 149 -14.68 -6.91 -29.15
CA LEU A 149 -13.80 -6.31 -28.16
C LEU A 149 -12.78 -5.37 -28.83
N LYS A 150 -12.23 -5.74 -29.99
CA LYS A 150 -11.36 -4.86 -30.77
C LYS A 150 -12.10 -3.58 -31.16
N ASP A 151 -13.29 -3.69 -31.74
CA ASP A 151 -14.09 -2.52 -32.16
C ASP A 151 -14.44 -1.61 -30.96
N PHE A 152 -14.80 -2.22 -29.82
CA PHE A 152 -15.06 -1.50 -28.58
C PHE A 152 -13.83 -0.76 -28.06
N LEU A 153 -12.65 -1.39 -28.06
CA LEU A 153 -11.40 -0.75 -27.62
C LEU A 153 -10.93 0.37 -28.55
N HIS A 154 -11.13 0.23 -29.87
CA HIS A 154 -10.84 1.29 -30.82
C HIS A 154 -11.74 2.51 -30.58
N SER A 155 -13.01 2.27 -30.25
CA SER A 155 -13.98 3.33 -29.97
C SER A 155 -13.79 3.99 -28.59
N ASN A 156 -13.09 3.35 -27.66
CA ASN A 156 -12.90 3.81 -26.28
C ASN A 156 -11.42 3.73 -25.82
N PRO A 157 -10.55 4.68 -26.20
CA PRO A 157 -9.10 4.64 -25.96
C PRO A 157 -8.69 4.56 -24.48
N GLU A 158 -9.46 5.17 -23.57
CA GLU A 158 -9.19 5.13 -22.13
C GLU A 158 -9.36 3.72 -21.54
N GLU A 159 -10.25 2.91 -22.10
CA GLU A 159 -10.52 1.52 -21.66
C GLU A 159 -9.47 0.53 -22.15
N LYS A 160 -8.84 0.80 -23.31
CA LYS A 160 -7.72 0.01 -23.84
C LYS A 160 -6.59 -0.16 -22.80
N SER A 161 -6.24 0.93 -22.11
CA SER A 161 -5.23 0.94 -21.03
C SER A 161 -5.60 0.11 -19.78
N LYS A 162 -6.88 -0.24 -19.61
CA LYS A 162 -7.38 -1.06 -18.48
C LYS A 162 -7.43 -2.53 -18.84
N VAL A 163 -7.74 -2.86 -20.10
CA VAL A 163 -7.94 -4.22 -20.61
C VAL A 163 -6.64 -4.95 -20.91
N GLU A 164 -5.61 -4.25 -21.42
CA GLU A 164 -4.27 -4.81 -21.69
C GLU A 164 -3.61 -5.44 -20.43
N ARG A 165 -4.23 -5.27 -19.25
CA ARG A 165 -3.80 -5.84 -17.96
C ARG A 165 -4.18 -7.32 -17.74
N ILE A 166 -4.95 -7.98 -18.62
CA ILE A 166 -5.36 -9.40 -18.44
C ILE A 166 -4.45 -10.36 -19.24
N GLY A 167 -3.14 -10.11 -19.31
CA GLY A 167 -2.19 -11.02 -19.96
C GLY A 167 -1.74 -12.23 -19.12
N VAL A 168 -2.20 -12.34 -17.86
CA VAL A 168 -1.62 -13.27 -16.86
C VAL A 168 -2.71 -13.95 -16.01
N ILE A 169 -2.75 -15.30 -16.04
CA ILE A 169 -3.67 -16.12 -15.25
C ILE A 169 -2.89 -16.86 -14.15
N LYS A 170 -3.21 -16.57 -12.88
CA LYS A 170 -2.67 -17.30 -11.72
C LYS A 170 -3.55 -18.51 -11.37
N LYS A 171 -3.04 -19.73 -11.50
CA LYS A 171 -3.68 -21.01 -11.09
C LYS A 171 -3.01 -21.55 -9.80
N PRO A 172 -3.66 -22.47 -9.05
CA PRO A 172 -3.07 -23.08 -7.85
C PRO A 172 -1.76 -23.86 -8.09
N ARG A 173 -1.58 -24.39 -9.30
CA ARG A 173 -0.40 -25.19 -9.70
C ARG A 173 0.55 -24.46 -10.66
N GLY A 174 0.39 -23.15 -10.88
CA GLY A 174 1.28 -22.38 -11.75
C GLY A 174 0.70 -21.08 -12.30
N THR A 175 1.52 -20.29 -12.99
CA THR A 175 1.10 -19.08 -13.70
C THR A 175 1.10 -19.36 -15.21
N LEU A 176 0.01 -19.00 -15.89
CA LEU A 176 -0.11 -19.03 -17.34
C LEU A 176 -0.05 -17.61 -17.89
N VAL A 177 0.62 -17.44 -19.03
CA VAL A 177 0.74 -16.17 -19.73
C VAL A 177 0.25 -16.35 -21.16
N TYR A 178 -0.42 -15.34 -21.67
CA TYR A 178 -0.85 -15.31 -23.06
C TYR A 178 0.34 -15.04 -23.98
N TYR A 179 0.68 -16.00 -24.86
CA TYR A 179 1.77 -15.89 -25.81
C TYR A 179 1.22 -15.46 -27.17
N THR A 180 1.51 -14.22 -27.56
CA THR A 180 0.95 -13.60 -28.76
C THR A 180 1.33 -14.28 -30.08
N PRO A 181 2.55 -14.83 -30.27
CA PRO A 181 2.90 -15.46 -31.55
C PRO A 181 2.10 -16.73 -31.89
N GLU A 182 1.63 -17.49 -30.88
CA GLU A 182 0.84 -18.72 -31.08
C GLU A 182 -0.62 -18.58 -30.60
N ASN A 183 -1.05 -17.37 -30.21
CA ASN A 183 -2.39 -17.06 -29.70
C ASN A 183 -2.93 -18.06 -28.64
N ARG A 184 -2.05 -18.55 -27.76
CA ARG A 184 -2.42 -19.52 -26.73
C ARG A 184 -1.80 -19.19 -25.37
N TYR A 185 -2.43 -19.72 -24.32
CA TYR A 185 -1.90 -19.64 -22.96
C TYR A 185 -0.84 -20.71 -22.73
N ILE A 186 0.36 -20.28 -22.38
CA ILE A 186 1.48 -21.18 -22.08
C ILE A 186 1.94 -21.02 -20.64
N SER A 187 2.52 -22.09 -20.10
CA SER A 187 3.11 -22.05 -18.76
C SER A 187 4.40 -21.25 -18.76
N ILE A 188 4.80 -20.69 -17.60
CA ILE A 188 6.11 -20.02 -17.48
C ILE A 188 7.29 -20.97 -17.76
N LEU A 189 7.10 -22.27 -17.54
CA LEU A 189 8.10 -23.28 -17.88
C LEU A 189 8.26 -23.37 -19.40
N GLU A 190 7.16 -23.58 -20.10
CA GLU A 190 7.09 -23.68 -21.56
C GLU A 190 7.53 -22.37 -22.25
N LEU A 191 7.13 -21.21 -21.71
CA LEU A 191 7.58 -19.91 -22.21
C LEU A 191 9.10 -19.74 -22.09
N SER A 192 9.72 -20.28 -21.04
CA SER A 192 11.19 -20.25 -20.87
C SER A 192 11.90 -21.10 -21.91
N GLU A 193 11.31 -22.22 -22.30
CA GLU A 193 11.85 -23.14 -23.31
C GLU A 193 11.73 -22.53 -24.71
N ILE A 194 10.57 -21.94 -25.03
CA ILE A 194 10.31 -21.32 -26.34
C ILE A 194 11.17 -20.06 -26.55
N THR A 195 11.27 -19.21 -25.53
CA THR A 195 11.86 -17.86 -25.71
C THR A 195 13.31 -17.76 -25.24
N GLY A 196 13.84 -18.81 -24.61
CA GLY A 196 15.19 -18.84 -24.04
C GLY A 196 15.39 -17.91 -22.83
N VAL A 197 14.36 -17.19 -22.39
CA VAL A 197 14.41 -16.31 -21.21
C VAL A 197 14.25 -17.15 -19.95
N SER A 198 15.19 -17.03 -19.01
CA SER A 198 15.14 -17.83 -17.78
C SER A 198 13.84 -17.65 -17.00
N ARG A 199 13.33 -18.76 -16.43
CA ARG A 199 12.14 -18.77 -15.56
C ARG A 199 12.19 -17.70 -14.46
N VAL A 200 13.37 -17.48 -13.87
CA VAL A 200 13.60 -16.47 -12.82
C VAL A 200 13.33 -15.05 -13.36
N ASN A 201 13.83 -14.75 -14.57
CA ASN A 201 13.59 -13.47 -15.21
C ASN A 201 12.12 -13.28 -15.60
N LEU A 202 11.47 -14.32 -16.13
CA LEU A 202 10.03 -14.28 -16.45
C LEU A 202 9.17 -14.00 -15.19
N TYR A 203 9.43 -14.70 -14.07
CA TYR A 203 8.73 -14.42 -12.81
C TYR A 203 9.03 -13.02 -12.25
N SER A 204 10.28 -12.57 -12.32
CA SER A 204 10.68 -11.23 -11.91
C SER A 204 9.95 -10.15 -12.73
N ARG A 205 9.87 -10.34 -14.05
CA ARG A 205 9.16 -9.44 -14.96
C ARG A 205 7.64 -9.45 -14.68
N LEU A 206 7.03 -10.62 -14.49
CA LEU A 206 5.62 -10.70 -14.07
C LEU A 206 5.34 -9.94 -12.77
N ASN A 207 6.22 -10.07 -11.76
CA ASN A 207 6.06 -9.38 -10.48
C ASN A 207 6.20 -7.85 -10.61
N LYS A 208 6.92 -7.38 -11.63
CA LYS A 208 7.04 -5.95 -11.99
C LYS A 208 5.92 -5.46 -12.91
N GLY A 209 5.03 -6.34 -13.36
CA GLY A 209 3.88 -6.00 -14.19
C GLY A 209 4.11 -6.00 -15.69
N TYR A 210 5.20 -6.59 -16.20
CA TYR A 210 5.38 -6.79 -17.65
C TYR A 210 4.40 -7.84 -18.16
N THR A 211 3.85 -7.60 -19.35
CA THR A 211 2.88 -8.46 -20.04
C THR A 211 3.15 -8.44 -21.55
N GLY A 212 2.62 -9.43 -22.28
CA GLY A 212 2.82 -9.52 -23.74
C GLY A 212 4.30 -9.71 -24.12
N GLU A 213 4.69 -9.25 -25.30
CA GLU A 213 6.05 -9.43 -25.85
C GLU A 213 7.16 -8.87 -24.95
N GLU A 214 6.86 -7.84 -24.16
CA GLU A 214 7.79 -7.32 -23.16
C GLU A 214 8.12 -8.37 -22.10
N LEU A 215 7.23 -9.31 -21.78
CA LEU A 215 7.52 -10.31 -20.77
C LEU A 215 8.65 -11.25 -21.20
N TRP A 216 8.67 -11.67 -22.47
CA TRP A 216 9.61 -12.65 -23.00
C TRP A 216 10.60 -12.07 -24.02
N SER A 217 10.72 -10.75 -24.07
CA SER A 217 11.73 -10.10 -24.90
C SER A 217 13.15 -10.54 -24.49
N THR A 218 13.93 -10.97 -25.48
CA THR A 218 15.37 -11.25 -25.35
C THR A 218 16.19 -9.96 -25.31
N LYS A 219 15.62 -8.83 -25.74
CA LYS A 219 16.23 -7.51 -25.62
C LYS A 219 16.20 -7.06 -24.15
N ARG A 220 17.22 -6.31 -23.72
CA ARG A 220 17.24 -5.68 -22.38
C ARG A 220 16.09 -4.67 -22.29
N LEU A 221 15.04 -5.03 -21.55
CA LEU A 221 13.92 -4.14 -21.27
C LEU A 221 14.37 -3.04 -20.29
N THR A 222 14.17 -1.79 -20.65
CA THR A 222 14.38 -0.61 -19.79
C THR A 222 13.23 -0.50 -18.79
N GLY A 223 13.27 -1.34 -17.77
CA GLY A 223 12.10 -1.61 -16.97
C GLY A 223 11.83 -0.69 -15.77
N LYS A 224 10.58 -0.18 -15.67
CA LYS A 224 9.89 0.22 -14.44
C LYS A 224 10.18 -0.79 -13.31
N GLY A 225 10.88 -0.34 -12.26
CA GLY A 225 11.23 -1.13 -11.08
C GLY A 225 12.72 -1.46 -10.99
N LYS A 226 13.47 -0.46 -10.49
CA LYS A 226 14.93 -0.29 -10.54
C LYS A 226 15.47 -0.21 -11.97
N CYS A 227 15.22 0.93 -12.63
CA CYS A 227 15.80 1.23 -13.94
C CYS A 227 17.33 1.19 -13.84
N THR A 228 17.95 0.31 -14.62
CA THR A 228 19.25 0.64 -15.18
C THR A 228 18.97 1.78 -16.14
N ILE A 229 19.27 3.00 -15.71
CA ILE A 229 19.10 4.21 -16.51
C ILE A 229 19.98 4.04 -17.75
N CYS A 230 19.38 4.13 -18.95
CA CYS A 230 20.09 4.18 -20.22
C CYS A 230 20.12 5.63 -20.72
N VAL A 231 21.25 6.03 -21.28
CA VAL A 231 21.51 7.38 -21.75
C VAL A 231 22.23 7.29 -23.09
N ASP A 232 21.91 8.24 -23.97
CA ASP A 232 22.56 8.38 -25.26
C ASP A 232 23.95 9.00 -25.04
N TYR A 233 25.01 8.32 -25.47
CA TYR A 233 26.38 8.78 -25.46
C TYR A 233 26.91 8.78 -26.90
N TYR A 234 26.96 9.97 -27.51
CA TYR A 234 27.38 10.17 -28.91
C TYR A 234 26.65 9.28 -29.94
N GLY A 235 25.35 9.02 -29.73
CA GLY A 235 24.53 8.21 -30.62
C GLY A 235 24.39 6.75 -30.18
N ASP A 236 25.18 6.30 -29.20
CA ASP A 236 25.10 4.95 -28.65
C ASP A 236 24.30 4.91 -27.35
N GLN A 237 23.37 3.96 -27.24
CA GLN A 237 22.59 3.75 -26.02
C GLN A 237 23.39 2.96 -24.99
N VAL A 238 23.89 3.66 -23.96
CA VAL A 238 24.71 3.06 -22.88
C VAL A 238 24.00 3.13 -21.53
N THR A 239 24.22 2.15 -20.67
CA THR A 239 23.69 2.18 -19.29
C THR A 239 24.56 3.05 -18.37
N ILE A 240 24.02 3.57 -17.25
CA ILE A 240 24.83 4.33 -16.28
C ILE A 240 26.08 3.57 -15.76
N PRO A 241 26.03 2.25 -15.48
CA PRO A 241 27.25 1.50 -15.17
C PRO A 241 28.24 1.41 -16.34
N GLU A 242 27.78 1.22 -17.58
CA GLU A 242 28.65 1.21 -18.77
C GLU A 242 29.26 2.59 -19.02
N LEU A 243 28.47 3.66 -18.88
CA LEU A 243 28.93 5.05 -18.93
C LEU A 243 29.93 5.36 -17.81
N SER A 244 29.77 4.76 -16.62
CA SER A 244 30.72 4.89 -15.51
C SER A 244 32.08 4.31 -15.88
N SER A 245 32.10 3.13 -16.52
CA SER A 245 33.32 2.51 -17.03
C SER A 245 33.96 3.31 -18.17
N ILE A 246 33.16 3.91 -19.05
CA ILE A 246 33.65 4.69 -20.21
C ILE A 246 34.20 6.05 -19.78
N THR A 247 33.52 6.74 -18.86
CA THR A 247 33.82 8.14 -18.49
C THR A 247 34.67 8.27 -17.23
N GLY A 248 34.86 7.17 -16.48
CA GLY A 248 35.57 7.15 -15.20
C GLY A 248 34.81 7.80 -14.03
N ILE A 249 33.57 8.24 -14.24
CA ILE A 249 32.73 8.87 -13.21
C ILE A 249 31.95 7.78 -12.48
N SER A 250 31.89 7.81 -11.14
CA SER A 250 31.20 6.77 -10.37
C SER A 250 29.71 6.66 -10.71
N ASP A 251 29.20 5.42 -10.72
CA ASP A 251 27.80 5.13 -11.05
C ASP A 251 26.83 5.93 -10.16
N ALA A 252 27.13 6.06 -8.87
CA ALA A 252 26.36 6.85 -7.92
C ALA A 252 26.26 8.33 -8.32
N THR A 253 27.36 8.90 -8.83
CA THR A 253 27.41 10.30 -9.28
C THR A 253 26.58 10.50 -10.55
N LEU A 254 26.72 9.60 -11.51
CA LEU A 254 25.95 9.62 -12.76
C LEU A 254 24.44 9.42 -12.49
N ARG A 255 24.07 8.52 -11.57
CA ARG A 255 22.66 8.35 -11.11
C ARG A 255 22.13 9.60 -10.43
N TYR A 256 22.91 10.23 -9.56
CA TYR A 256 22.54 11.47 -8.89
C TYR A 256 22.32 12.61 -9.90
N ARG A 257 23.22 12.76 -10.88
CA ARG A 257 23.06 13.72 -11.98
C ARG A 257 21.79 13.39 -12.80
N TYR A 258 21.58 12.14 -13.17
CA TYR A 258 20.38 11.79 -13.91
C TYR A 258 19.07 12.11 -13.14
N ASP A 259 19.01 11.83 -11.83
CA ASP A 259 17.88 12.18 -10.95
C ASP A 259 17.65 13.70 -10.83
N LYS A 260 18.73 14.49 -10.94
CA LYS A 260 18.68 15.95 -10.89
C LYS A 260 18.36 16.60 -12.24
N GLY A 261 18.14 15.81 -13.29
CA GLY A 261 17.66 16.27 -14.60
C GLY A 261 18.73 16.47 -15.68
N TYR A 262 19.99 16.14 -15.42
CA TYR A 262 21.09 16.27 -16.39
C TYR A 262 20.94 15.24 -17.50
N ARG A 263 21.14 15.65 -18.75
CA ARG A 263 20.98 14.81 -19.95
C ARG A 263 22.06 15.14 -20.98
N GLY A 264 22.32 14.22 -21.91
CA GLY A 264 23.36 14.38 -22.92
C GLY A 264 24.74 14.64 -22.29
N GLU A 265 25.60 15.38 -22.98
CA GLU A 265 26.98 15.62 -22.54
C GLU A 265 27.08 16.11 -21.09
N GLU A 266 26.15 16.94 -20.63
CA GLU A 266 26.14 17.47 -19.25
C GLU A 266 26.13 16.39 -18.16
N LEU A 267 25.62 15.19 -18.49
CA LEU A 267 25.59 14.06 -17.58
C LEU A 267 27.00 13.55 -17.27
N TRP A 268 27.89 13.51 -18.26
CA TRP A 268 29.25 12.98 -18.14
C TRP A 268 30.37 14.03 -18.27
N THR A 269 30.09 15.26 -18.67
CA THR A 269 31.08 16.36 -18.76
C THR A 269 30.96 17.36 -17.61
N GLY A 270 29.78 17.46 -16.98
CA GLY A 270 29.50 18.50 -15.99
C GLY A 270 30.28 18.34 -14.68
N LYS A 271 31.16 19.30 -14.36
CA LYS A 271 31.60 19.52 -12.97
C LYS A 271 30.36 19.67 -12.10
N ILE A 272 30.36 19.03 -10.91
CA ILE A 272 29.23 18.94 -9.99
C ILE A 272 28.50 20.30 -9.88
N GLN A 273 27.32 20.41 -10.48
CA GLN A 273 26.43 21.58 -10.38
C GLN A 273 25.83 21.79 -8.96
N HIS A 274 26.42 21.19 -7.93
CA HIS A 274 26.30 21.69 -6.57
C HIS A 274 26.93 23.11 -6.45
N TYR A 275 27.75 23.51 -7.43
CA TYR A 275 28.26 24.87 -7.62
C TYR A 275 27.27 25.80 -8.36
N GLN A 276 26.42 25.30 -9.28
CA GLN A 276 25.46 26.14 -10.00
C GLN A 276 24.14 26.39 -9.25
N ARG A 277 23.75 25.55 -8.28
CA ARG A 277 22.70 25.95 -7.31
C ARG A 277 23.11 27.16 -6.48
N LYS A 278 24.40 27.37 -6.21
CA LYS A 278 24.91 28.63 -5.63
C LYS A 278 24.88 29.80 -6.62
N LYS A 279 24.95 29.57 -7.93
CA LYS A 279 24.92 30.61 -8.98
C LYS A 279 23.49 30.97 -9.44
N ALA A 280 22.53 30.03 -9.44
CA ALA A 280 21.11 30.33 -9.62
C ALA A 280 20.48 30.98 -8.36
N ILE A 281 20.97 30.64 -7.17
CA ILE A 281 20.73 31.44 -5.95
C ILE A 281 21.44 32.81 -6.04
N SER A 282 22.35 33.07 -6.99
CA SER A 282 22.88 34.43 -7.21
C SER A 282 21.89 35.32 -7.97
N GLN A 283 20.86 34.76 -8.61
CA GLN A 283 19.66 35.47 -9.04
C GLN A 283 18.51 35.26 -8.04
N LYS A 284 18.78 35.50 -6.74
CA LYS A 284 17.77 35.51 -5.66
C LYS A 284 16.54 36.25 -6.13
N ALA A 285 15.36 35.68 -5.89
CA ALA A 285 14.10 36.40 -6.00
C ALA A 285 14.28 37.79 -5.37
N LYS A 286 14.16 38.83 -6.20
CA LYS A 286 14.37 40.23 -5.83
C LYS A 286 13.21 40.68 -4.95
N ILE A 287 13.21 40.20 -3.72
CA ILE A 287 12.27 40.61 -2.67
C ILE A 287 12.84 41.91 -2.09
N TYR A 288 12.16 43.02 -2.39
CA TYR A 288 12.49 44.34 -1.85
C TYR A 288 11.69 44.59 -0.58
N VAL A 289 12.37 45.17 0.41
CA VAL A 289 11.79 45.61 1.67
C VAL A 289 12.24 47.04 1.92
N GLU A 290 11.37 47.81 2.56
CA GLU A 290 11.67 49.20 2.92
C GLU A 290 12.46 49.21 4.23
N TYR A 291 13.64 49.81 4.19
CA TYR A 291 14.55 49.96 5.33
C TYR A 291 15.11 51.38 5.29
N ASP A 292 14.86 52.15 6.35
CA ASP A 292 15.38 53.52 6.51
C ASP A 292 14.98 54.48 5.36
N GLY A 293 13.75 54.34 4.86
CA GLY A 293 13.22 55.15 3.74
C GLY A 293 13.66 54.70 2.35
N GLU A 294 14.49 53.65 2.24
CA GLU A 294 14.97 53.13 0.96
C GLU A 294 14.45 51.71 0.67
N LYS A 295 14.19 51.40 -0.62
CA LYS A 295 13.84 50.05 -1.07
C LYS A 295 15.10 49.23 -1.29
N VAL A 296 15.44 48.38 -0.33
CA VAL A 296 16.61 47.49 -0.39
C VAL A 296 16.18 46.05 -0.61
N SER A 297 16.98 45.26 -1.33
CA SER A 297 16.71 43.82 -1.43
C SER A 297 16.97 43.13 -0.10
N LEU A 298 16.28 42.02 0.16
CA LEU A 298 16.48 41.22 1.37
C LEU A 298 17.94 40.73 1.53
N TYR A 299 18.68 40.62 0.43
CA TYR A 299 20.08 40.24 0.42
C TYR A 299 21.02 41.40 0.75
N GLU A 300 20.80 42.58 0.17
CA GLU A 300 21.51 43.81 0.55
C GLU A 300 21.25 44.14 2.02
N LEU A 301 20.01 43.98 2.46
CA LEU A 301 19.63 44.14 3.85
C LEU A 301 20.43 43.19 4.76
N SER A 302 20.50 41.89 4.43
CA SER A 302 21.31 40.89 5.16
C SER A 302 22.78 41.31 5.29
N LYS A 303 23.35 41.96 4.26
CA LYS A 303 24.72 42.49 4.30
C LYS A 303 24.85 43.76 5.14
N LYS A 304 23.86 44.66 5.09
CA LYS A 304 23.86 45.94 5.81
C LYS A 304 23.69 45.74 7.33
N ILE A 305 22.86 44.80 7.76
CA ILE A 305 22.54 44.56 9.18
C ILE A 305 23.27 43.36 9.80
N GLY A 306 23.98 42.54 9.00
CA GLY A 306 24.72 41.37 9.48
C GLY A 306 23.87 40.16 9.87
N ILE A 307 22.56 40.17 9.65
CA ILE A 307 21.65 39.04 9.93
C ILE A 307 21.66 38.06 8.75
N ASP A 308 21.68 36.75 9.03
CA ASP A 308 21.62 35.70 8.00
C ASP A 308 20.39 35.83 7.09
N TYR A 309 20.62 35.79 5.77
CA TYR A 309 19.57 35.90 4.76
C TYR A 309 18.47 34.85 4.93
N GLY A 310 18.83 33.62 5.30
CA GLY A 310 17.85 32.55 5.54
C GLY A 310 16.92 32.87 6.70
N PHE A 311 17.43 33.55 7.72
CA PHE A 311 16.66 34.01 8.87
C PHE A 311 15.68 35.13 8.49
N LEU A 312 16.13 36.12 7.73
CA LEU A 312 15.28 37.19 7.18
C LEU A 312 14.20 36.62 6.26
N TRP A 313 14.55 35.68 5.38
CA TRP A 313 13.61 35.03 4.46
C TRP A 313 12.54 34.22 5.21
N LYS A 314 12.91 33.53 6.30
CA LYS A 314 11.97 32.79 7.15
C LYS A 314 10.97 33.71 7.86
N ARG A 315 11.38 34.92 8.24
CA ARG A 315 10.48 35.91 8.85
C ARG A 315 9.59 36.56 7.80
N TYR A 316 10.16 36.89 6.64
CA TYR A 316 9.41 37.43 5.51
C TYR A 316 8.36 36.45 4.98
N SER A 317 8.68 35.16 4.85
CA SER A 317 7.71 34.14 4.40
C SER A 317 6.58 33.89 5.39
N LYS A 318 6.78 34.25 6.66
CA LYS A 318 5.75 34.24 7.71
C LYS A 318 4.93 35.55 7.79
N GLY A 319 5.13 36.47 6.85
CA GLY A 319 4.36 37.71 6.77
C GLY A 319 4.90 38.87 7.60
N VAL A 320 6.04 38.73 8.27
CA VAL A 320 6.66 39.84 9.04
C VAL A 320 7.20 40.88 8.06
N ARG A 321 6.92 42.17 8.31
CA ARG A 321 7.30 43.31 7.47
C ARG A 321 7.83 44.47 8.33
N GLY A 322 8.46 45.45 7.69
CA GLY A 322 8.96 46.66 8.36
C GLY A 322 10.03 46.37 9.43
N SER A 323 10.11 47.23 10.45
CA SER A 323 11.13 47.18 11.52
C SER A 323 11.23 45.86 12.27
N GLN A 324 10.12 45.14 12.39
CA GLN A 324 10.07 43.83 13.04
C GLN A 324 10.83 42.74 12.29
N LEU A 325 11.06 42.91 10.97
CA LEU A 325 11.78 41.93 10.16
C LEU A 325 13.23 41.77 10.64
N PHE A 326 13.84 42.87 11.08
CA PHE A 326 15.26 42.98 11.42
C PHE A 326 15.54 43.23 12.91
N GLN A 327 14.53 43.24 13.77
CA GLN A 327 14.76 43.21 15.22
C GLN A 327 15.44 41.89 15.63
N GLU A 328 16.63 41.97 16.23
CA GLU A 328 17.33 40.81 16.77
C GLU A 328 16.42 40.13 17.81
N SER A 329 15.96 38.91 17.52
CA SER A 329 15.19 38.18 18.51
C SER A 329 16.17 37.72 19.58
N MET A 330 16.17 38.40 20.72
CA MET A 330 16.75 37.91 21.98
C MET A 330 16.36 36.43 22.08
N LYS A 331 17.32 35.51 21.90
CA LYS A 331 17.06 34.08 22.11
C LYS A 331 16.67 33.98 23.57
N LYS A 332 15.37 33.80 23.85
CA LYS A 332 14.92 33.56 25.22
C LYS A 332 15.52 32.24 25.64
N GLU A 333 16.60 32.29 26.42
CA GLU A 333 17.16 31.12 27.05
C GLU A 333 16.10 30.55 27.99
N ILE A 334 15.78 29.27 27.79
CA ILE A 334 14.80 28.58 28.62
C ILE A 334 15.51 28.26 29.95
N LEU A 335 15.19 29.04 30.97
CA LEU A 335 15.63 28.83 32.35
C LEU A 335 14.58 27.99 33.08
N VAL A 336 15.06 26.97 33.80
CA VAL A 336 14.25 26.08 34.61
C VAL A 336 14.85 25.99 36.00
N ASP A 337 13.99 25.98 37.02
CA ASP A 337 14.43 25.83 38.40
C ASP A 337 14.85 24.38 38.64
N TYR A 338 16.11 24.15 39.02
CA TYR A 338 16.67 22.85 39.39
C TYR A 338 17.37 23.00 40.74
N GLU A 339 16.89 22.28 41.75
CA GLU A 339 17.46 22.28 43.12
C GLU A 339 17.62 23.69 43.74
N GLY A 340 16.73 24.63 43.38
CA GLY A 340 16.76 26.00 43.88
C GLY A 340 17.57 26.98 43.02
N GLU A 341 18.23 26.52 41.96
CA GLU A 341 18.96 27.35 41.00
C GLU A 341 18.22 27.44 39.66
N LYS A 342 18.24 28.63 39.03
CA LYS A 342 17.74 28.82 37.66
C LYS A 342 18.83 28.47 36.66
N ILE A 343 18.72 27.29 36.05
CA ILE A 343 19.70 26.81 35.07
C ILE A 343 19.06 26.66 33.69
N ASN A 344 19.88 26.70 32.64
CA ASN A 344 19.39 26.48 31.28
C ASN A 344 19.27 24.98 30.96
N LEU A 345 18.46 24.62 29.95
CA LEU A 345 18.23 23.22 29.57
C LEU A 345 19.47 22.44 29.12
N LYS A 346 20.52 23.12 28.62
CA LYS A 346 21.77 22.45 28.23
C LYS A 346 22.57 22.06 29.47
N GLU A 347 22.63 22.95 30.45
CA GLU A 347 23.30 22.71 31.72
C GLU A 347 22.56 21.64 32.54
N LEU A 348 21.22 21.67 32.52
CA LEU A 348 20.39 20.59 33.07
C LEU A 348 20.68 19.23 32.40
N SER A 349 20.96 19.22 31.09
CA SER A 349 21.32 18.00 30.35
C SER A 349 22.64 17.40 30.84
N SER A 350 23.63 18.26 31.08
CA SER A 350 24.93 17.85 31.63
C SER A 350 24.82 17.36 33.08
N ARG A 351 24.03 18.03 33.92
CA ARG A 351 23.88 17.64 35.34
C ARG A 351 23.06 16.37 35.54
N THR A 352 22.00 16.18 34.75
CA THR A 352 21.07 15.03 34.92
C THR A 352 21.38 13.84 34.01
N GLY A 353 22.28 14.02 33.02
CA GLY A 353 22.61 13.00 32.02
C GLY A 353 21.49 12.74 30.99
N ILE A 354 20.35 13.42 31.10
CA ILE A 354 19.25 13.32 30.14
C ILE A 354 19.56 14.22 28.94
N GLY A 355 19.50 13.67 27.72
CA GLY A 355 19.82 14.43 26.51
C GLY A 355 18.96 15.69 26.31
N TYR A 356 19.60 16.78 25.87
CA TYR A 356 18.98 18.10 25.65
C TYR A 356 17.68 18.04 24.84
N THR A 357 17.63 17.23 23.78
CA THR A 357 16.44 17.09 22.93
C THR A 357 15.24 16.52 23.69
N THR A 358 15.48 15.59 24.63
CA THR A 358 14.46 15.00 25.49
C THR A 358 13.94 16.02 26.49
N LEU A 359 14.83 16.74 27.18
CA LEU A 359 14.45 17.81 28.12
C LEU A 359 13.68 18.92 27.41
N HIS A 360 14.13 19.35 26.24
CA HIS A 360 13.47 20.39 25.45
C HIS A 360 12.07 19.96 24.96
N ARG A 361 11.89 18.67 24.59
CA ARG A 361 10.57 18.13 24.22
C ARG A 361 9.62 18.11 25.43
N ARG A 362 10.11 17.66 26.59
CA ARG A 362 9.36 17.60 27.85
C ARG A 362 8.90 18.98 28.30
N TYR A 363 9.82 19.94 28.32
CA TYR A 363 9.51 21.34 28.60
C TYR A 363 8.43 21.90 27.65
N ARG A 364 8.56 21.65 26.34
CA ARG A 364 7.52 22.05 25.36
C ARG A 364 6.17 21.37 25.54
N SER A 365 6.15 20.20 26.16
CA SER A 365 4.93 19.44 26.44
C SER A 365 4.26 19.86 27.75
N GLY A 366 4.88 20.79 28.50
CA GLY A 366 4.35 21.34 29.76
C GLY A 366 5.01 20.77 31.02
N ASP A 367 5.98 19.87 30.90
CA ASP A 367 6.64 19.27 32.07
C ASP A 367 7.52 20.32 32.79
N CYS A 368 7.36 20.44 34.11
CA CYS A 368 8.10 21.37 34.95
C CYS A 368 8.56 20.71 36.26
N GLY A 369 9.53 21.33 36.95
CA GLY A 369 10.07 20.79 38.20
C GLY A 369 10.61 19.36 38.05
N LYS A 370 10.49 18.55 39.10
CA LYS A 370 11.03 17.18 39.14
C LYS A 370 10.56 16.27 37.99
N GLU A 371 9.40 16.54 37.38
CA GLU A 371 8.91 15.78 36.23
C GLU A 371 9.71 16.05 34.94
N LEU A 372 10.23 17.26 34.77
CA LEU A 372 11.04 17.63 33.61
C LEU A 372 12.31 16.75 33.53
N TRP A 373 12.98 16.54 34.66
CA TRP A 373 14.20 15.74 34.78
C TRP A 373 13.99 14.37 35.47
N ARG A 374 12.74 13.86 35.49
CA ARG A 374 12.46 12.52 36.00
C ARG A 374 13.20 11.48 35.19
N ASN A 375 14.01 10.66 35.86
CA ASN A 375 14.71 9.56 35.23
C ASN A 375 13.75 8.37 35.07
N LEU A 376 13.15 8.22 33.88
CA LEU A 376 12.26 7.09 33.55
C LEU A 376 12.99 5.74 33.46
N GLN A 377 14.32 5.72 33.64
CA GLN A 377 15.14 4.52 33.48
C GLN A 377 15.18 3.58 34.70
N SER A 378 14.69 3.97 35.89
CA SER A 378 14.98 3.23 37.13
C SER A 378 13.86 2.38 37.75
N GLU A 379 12.63 2.34 37.23
CA GLU A 379 11.52 1.71 37.98
C GLU A 379 10.71 0.65 37.19
N LYS A 380 11.40 -0.20 36.42
CA LYS A 380 10.74 -1.38 35.84
C LYS A 380 11.40 -2.64 36.36
N GLU A 381 10.83 -3.15 37.44
CA GLU A 381 11.18 -4.41 38.08
C GLU A 381 10.69 -5.60 37.25
N ILE A 382 11.59 -6.55 37.02
CA ILE A 382 11.35 -7.76 36.23
C ILE A 382 11.96 -8.94 36.98
N ASP A 383 11.25 -10.06 37.01
CA ASP A 383 11.80 -11.32 37.52
C ASP A 383 12.83 -11.89 36.54
N TYR A 384 14.07 -12.05 37.01
CA TYR A 384 15.12 -12.79 36.35
C TYR A 384 15.58 -13.94 37.25
N GLN A 385 15.22 -15.17 36.88
CA GLN A 385 15.61 -16.40 37.58
C GLN A 385 15.25 -16.38 39.07
N GLY A 386 14.09 -15.81 39.43
CA GLY A 386 13.61 -15.73 40.81
C GLY A 386 14.18 -14.55 41.61
N LYS A 387 14.90 -13.62 40.96
CA LYS A 387 15.35 -12.35 41.55
C LYS A 387 14.68 -11.18 40.84
N ILE A 388 14.22 -10.20 41.60
CA ILE A 388 13.67 -8.97 41.05
C ILE A 388 14.85 -8.07 40.65
N VAL A 389 14.95 -7.76 39.35
CA VAL A 389 16.00 -6.90 38.78
C VAL A 389 15.38 -5.84 37.88
N THR A 390 16.05 -4.70 37.77
CA THR A 390 15.65 -3.66 36.81
C THR A 390 16.09 -4.01 35.38
N LEU A 391 15.45 -3.41 34.36
CA LEU A 391 15.89 -3.54 32.97
C LEU A 391 17.35 -3.15 32.74
N ASN A 392 17.85 -2.19 33.52
CA ASN A 392 19.22 -1.70 33.40
C ASN A 392 20.22 -2.70 34.01
N GLU A 393 19.88 -3.31 35.15
CA GLU A 393 20.65 -4.41 35.73
C GLU A 393 20.63 -5.64 34.82
N LEU A 394 19.47 -5.96 34.23
CA LEU A 394 19.33 -7.05 33.26
C LEU A 394 20.20 -6.82 32.01
N SER A 395 20.31 -5.57 31.54
CA SER A 395 21.19 -5.20 30.43
C SER A 395 22.66 -5.53 30.75
N LYS A 396 23.10 -5.20 31.97
CA LYS A 396 24.46 -5.52 32.45
C LYS A 396 24.70 -7.03 32.59
N ILE A 397 23.71 -7.77 33.11
CA ILE A 397 23.82 -9.23 33.32
C ILE A 397 23.84 -9.99 32.00
N THR A 398 22.97 -9.62 31.05
CA THR A 398 22.76 -10.37 29.80
C THR A 398 23.59 -9.86 28.62
N ASN A 399 24.28 -8.73 28.79
CA ASN A 399 24.99 -7.99 27.75
C ASN A 399 24.11 -7.63 26.52
N ILE A 400 22.80 -7.52 26.72
CA ILE A 400 21.84 -7.05 25.71
C ILE A 400 21.62 -5.55 25.95
N SER A 401 21.61 -4.73 24.90
CA SER A 401 21.42 -3.28 25.07
C SER A 401 20.07 -2.96 25.73
N TYR A 402 20.07 -1.96 26.62
CA TYR A 402 18.87 -1.48 27.32
C TYR A 402 17.71 -1.19 26.34
N ASP A 403 17.98 -0.50 25.23
CA ASP A 403 16.97 -0.16 24.24
C ASP A 403 16.30 -1.40 23.63
N THR A 404 17.09 -2.46 23.42
CA THR A 404 16.58 -3.74 22.91
C THR A 404 15.66 -4.42 23.93
N LEU A 405 16.06 -4.44 25.21
CA LEU A 405 15.23 -5.01 26.29
C LEU A 405 13.94 -4.19 26.51
N LEU A 406 14.02 -2.86 26.46
CA LEU A 406 12.87 -1.96 26.58
C LEU A 406 11.88 -2.15 25.41
N HIS A 407 12.38 -2.27 24.18
CA HIS A 407 11.55 -2.53 23.01
C HIS A 407 10.82 -3.88 23.13
N ARG A 408 11.53 -4.93 23.56
CA ARG A 408 10.95 -6.27 23.78
C ARG A 408 9.86 -6.26 24.85
N TYR A 409 10.13 -5.62 25.99
CA TYR A 409 9.16 -5.45 27.05
C TYR A 409 7.91 -4.67 26.60
N SER A 410 8.11 -3.60 25.83
CA SER A 410 7.01 -2.79 25.27
C SER A 410 6.19 -3.55 24.22
N SER A 411 6.82 -4.50 23.53
CA SER A 411 6.18 -5.42 22.58
C SER A 411 5.45 -6.59 23.26
N GLY A 412 5.38 -6.59 24.59
CA GLY A 412 4.66 -7.59 25.39
C GLY A 412 5.45 -8.86 25.70
N ASP A 413 6.75 -8.91 25.43
CA ASP A 413 7.58 -10.04 25.86
C ASP A 413 7.73 -10.01 27.39
N ARG A 414 7.69 -11.16 28.06
CA ARG A 414 7.77 -11.31 29.52
C ARG A 414 8.58 -12.56 29.88
N GLY A 415 9.13 -12.59 31.10
CA GLY A 415 9.96 -13.71 31.56
C GLY A 415 11.15 -13.97 30.63
N GLU A 416 11.50 -15.24 30.43
CA GLU A 416 12.70 -15.62 29.67
C GLU A 416 12.75 -15.13 28.22
N ASP A 417 11.59 -14.87 27.60
CA ASP A 417 11.53 -14.36 26.23
C ASP A 417 12.12 -12.93 26.10
N LEU A 418 12.26 -12.20 27.21
CA LEU A 418 12.91 -10.88 27.20
C LEU A 418 14.40 -10.97 26.83
N TRP A 419 15.10 -11.98 27.34
CA TRP A 419 16.56 -12.14 27.18
C TRP A 419 16.98 -13.31 26.29
N ARG A 420 16.08 -14.24 25.93
CA ARG A 420 16.40 -15.30 24.96
C ARG A 420 16.57 -14.77 23.52
N PRO A 421 17.51 -15.32 22.74
CA PRO A 421 17.66 -15.02 21.31
C PRO A 421 16.38 -15.34 20.53
N ILE A 422 16.06 -14.53 19.51
CA ILE A 422 14.77 -14.56 18.78
C ILE A 422 14.43 -15.96 18.26
N TYR A 423 15.42 -16.72 17.79
CA TYR A 423 15.25 -18.07 17.24
C TYR A 423 14.93 -19.16 18.29
N LYS A 424 15.12 -18.89 19.59
CA LYS A 424 14.77 -19.79 20.69
C LYS A 424 13.47 -19.41 21.42
N ARG A 425 12.77 -18.37 20.95
CA ARG A 425 11.52 -17.91 21.57
C ARG A 425 10.35 -18.80 21.20
N ARG A 426 9.40 -18.97 22.14
CA ARG A 426 8.15 -19.67 21.84
C ARG A 426 7.39 -18.88 20.76
N LYS A 427 6.94 -19.56 19.69
CA LYS A 427 6.06 -18.93 18.69
C LYS A 427 4.80 -18.44 19.39
N LYS A 428 4.54 -17.13 19.36
CA LYS A 428 3.27 -16.55 19.84
C LYS A 428 2.13 -17.23 19.07
N LYS A 429 1.23 -17.90 19.79
CA LYS A 429 0.02 -18.55 19.22
C LYS A 429 -0.97 -17.52 18.72
#